data_AF-A0A645I0R5-F1
#
_entry.id   AF-A0A645I0R5-F1
#
_cell.length_a   1.000
_cell.length_b   1.000
_cell.length_c   1.000
_cell.angle_alpha   90.00
_cell.angle_beta   90.00
_cell.angle_gamma   90.00
#
_symmetry.space_group_name_H-M   'P 1'
#
loop_
_entity.id
_entity.type
_entity.pdbx_description
1 polymer ?
#
loop_
_entity_poly.entity_id
_entity_poly.type
_entity_poly.pdbx_seq_one_letter_code
_entity_poly.pdbx_strand_id
1 'polypeptide(L)' 'MHDRCAAALSGDARTAREINARLVGLHRQLFCEANPIPVKWAVAQMGLIGGALRLPLTPLAEACHERVRLAMRQAGINI' A
#
# COMPACT_ATOMS: atom_id res chain seq x y z
N MET A 1 -3.43 -9.30 2.23
CA MET A 1 -2.62 -10.19 1.37
C MET A 1 -2.71 -11.65 1.79
N HIS A 2 -2.52 -11.99 3.07
CA HIS A 2 -2.64 -13.37 3.58
C HIS A 2 -3.95 -14.04 3.13
N ASP A 3 -5.10 -13.46 3.46
CA ASP A 3 -6.42 -14.02 3.13
C ASP A 3 -6.64 -14.17 1.62
N ARG A 4 -6.15 -13.21 0.82
CA ARG A 4 -6.22 -13.29 -0.65
C ARG A 4 -5.45 -14.50 -1.17
N CYS A 5 -4.26 -14.75 -0.63
CA CYS A 5 -3.43 -15.89 -1.03
C CYS A 5 -4.05 -17.21 -0.54
N ALA A 6 -4.56 -17.26 0.69
CA ALA A 6 -5.23 -18.44 1.22
C ALA A 6 -6.45 -18.84 0.36
N ALA A 7 -7.32 -17.88 0.04
CA ALA A 7 -8.47 -18.11 -0.85
C ALA A 7 -8.06 -18.55 -2.25
N ALA A 8 -6.98 -17.99 -2.80
CA ALA A 8 -6.47 -18.41 -4.11
C ALA A 8 -5.94 -19.84 -4.09
N LEU A 9 -5.19 -20.21 -3.04
CA LEU A 9 -4.63 -21.56 -2.88
C LEU A 9 -5.70 -22.62 -2.61
N SER A 10 -6.81 -22.25 -1.98
CA SER A 10 -7.96 -23.13 -1.78
C SER A 10 -8.90 -23.23 -2.99
N GLY A 11 -8.58 -22.56 -4.11
CA GLY A 11 -9.42 -22.53 -5.30
C GLY A 11 -10.64 -21.59 -5.22
N ASP A 12 -10.79 -20.82 -4.14
CA ASP A 12 -11.87 -19.83 -3.99
C ASP A 12 -11.52 -18.54 -4.76
N ALA A 13 -11.68 -18.61 -6.08
CA ALA A 13 -11.39 -17.49 -6.97
C ALA A 13 -12.31 -16.29 -6.74
N ARG A 14 -13.53 -16.48 -6.18
CA ARG A 14 -14.46 -15.39 -5.93
C ARG A 14 -13.98 -14.55 -4.76
N THR A 15 -13.73 -15.17 -3.62
CA THR A 15 -13.22 -14.49 -2.42
C THR A 15 -11.85 -13.86 -2.69
N ALA A 16 -10.95 -14.56 -3.40
CA ALA A 16 -9.66 -14.00 -3.78
C ALA A 16 -9.79 -12.72 -4.63
N ARG A 17 -10.74 -12.67 -5.57
CA ARG A 17 -11.02 -11.48 -6.39
C ARG A 17 -11.60 -10.33 -5.57
N GLU A 18 -12.56 -10.61 -4.69
CA GLU A 18 -13.17 -9.62 -3.80
C GLU A 18 -12.13 -8.95 -2.90
N ILE A 19 -11.24 -9.75 -2.28
CA ILE A 19 -10.14 -9.21 -1.46
C ILE A 19 -9.15 -8.43 -2.32
N ASN A 20 -8.78 -8.95 -3.50
CA ASN A 20 -7.86 -8.26 -4.40
C ASN A 20 -8.38 -6.89 -4.86
N ALA A 21 -9.68 -6.76 -5.11
CA ALA A 21 -10.30 -5.51 -5.51
C ALA A 21 -10.08 -4.40 -4.45
N ARG A 22 -10.13 -4.74 -3.16
CA ARG A 22 -9.83 -3.80 -2.06
C ARG A 22 -8.35 -3.41 -2.00
N LEU A 23 -7.45 -4.28 -2.45
CA LEU A 23 -5.99 -4.08 -2.40
C LEU A 23 -5.41 -3.42 -3.65
N VAL A 24 -6.16 -3.38 -4.77
CA VAL A 24 -5.64 -2.90 -6.06
C VAL A 24 -5.16 -1.45 -6.00
N GLY A 25 -5.81 -0.62 -5.18
CA GLY A 25 -5.38 0.74 -4.90
C GLY A 25 -3.96 0.78 -4.35
N LEU A 26 -3.65 -0.05 -3.35
CA LEU A 26 -2.31 -0.15 -2.78
C LEU A 26 -1.30 -0.69 -3.79
N HIS A 27 -1.64 -1.74 -4.54
CA HIS A 27 -0.74 -2.31 -5.57
C HIS A 27 -0.30 -1.26 -6.60
N ARG A 28 -1.15 -0.27 -6.89
CA ARG A 28 -0.82 0.81 -7.81
C ARG A 28 -0.11 1.97 -7.12
N GLN A 29 -0.66 2.47 -6.01
CA GLN A 29 -0.18 3.73 -5.42
C GLN A 29 1.08 3.56 -4.58
N LEU A 30 1.39 2.36 -4.08
CA LEU A 30 2.70 2.10 -3.46
C LEU A 30 3.88 2.12 -4.46
N PHE A 31 3.59 2.28 -5.75
CA PHE A 31 4.56 2.42 -6.84
C PHE A 31 4.31 3.70 -7.65
N CYS A 32 3.67 4.71 -7.06
CA CYS A 32 3.52 6.03 -7.69
C CYS A 32 4.87 6.76 -7.87
N GLU A 33 5.88 6.36 -7.10
CA GLU A 33 7.30 6.68 -7.23
C GLU A 33 8.12 5.41 -6.95
N ALA A 34 9.45 5.49 -7.06
CA ALA A 34 10.34 4.36 -6.86
C ALA A 34 10.18 3.73 -5.46
N ASN A 35 9.92 2.42 -5.42
CA ASN A 35 9.96 1.66 -4.18
C ASN A 35 11.38 1.71 -3.57
N PRO A 36 11.57 1.98 -2.26
CA PRO A 36 10.58 1.96 -1.17
C PRO A 36 10.02 3.33 -0.72
N ILE A 37 10.07 4.38 -1.54
CA ILE A 37 9.64 5.73 -1.13
C ILE A 37 8.16 5.74 -0.65
N PRO A 38 7.17 5.25 -1.43
CA PRO A 38 5.77 5.38 -1.02
C PRO A 38 5.41 4.48 0.17
N VAL A 39 5.96 3.25 0.23
CA VAL A 39 5.67 2.33 1.35
C VAL A 39 6.27 2.83 2.66
N LYS A 40 7.49 3.39 2.64
CA LYS A 40 8.07 4.02 3.84
C LYS A 40 7.28 5.21 4.31
N TRP A 41 6.78 6.05 3.39
CA TRP A 41 5.88 7.14 3.76
C TRP A 41 4.60 6.60 4.41
N ALA A 42 3.95 5.60 3.81
CA ALA A 42 2.73 4.99 4.32
C ALA A 42 2.89 4.43 5.75
N VAL A 43 3.93 3.63 6.00
CA VAL A 43 4.15 3.04 7.33
C VAL A 43 4.64 4.06 8.37
N ALA A 44 5.23 5.18 7.93
CA ALA A 44 5.51 6.31 8.81
C ALA A 44 4.21 7.04 9.23
N GLN A 45 3.24 7.20 8.32
CA GLN A 45 1.91 7.73 8.69
C GLN A 45 1.16 6.82 9.68
N MET A 46 1.44 5.51 9.64
CA MET A 46 0.91 4.54 10.61
C MET A 46 1.63 4.57 11.97
N GLY A 47 2.67 5.41 12.13
CA GLY A 47 3.47 5.47 13.37
C GLY A 47 4.37 4.26 13.61
N LEU A 48 4.58 3.39 12.61
CA LEU A 48 5.39 2.17 12.76
C LEU A 48 6.89 2.43 12.65
N ILE A 49 7.28 3.48 11.93
CA ILE A 49 8.66 3.91 11.72
C ILE A 49 8.75 5.43 11.66
N GLY A 50 9.97 5.97 11.72
CA GLY A 50 10.23 7.37 11.32
C GLY A 50 10.31 7.55 9.80
N GLY A 51 10.35 8.81 9.34
CA GLY A 51 10.39 9.18 7.91
C GLY A 51 11.75 9.11 7.22
N ALA A 52 12.71 8.34 7.74
CA ALA A 52 14.08 8.36 7.25
C ALA A 52 14.29 7.57 5.95
N LEU A 53 14.86 8.23 4.95
CA LEU A 53 15.37 7.67 3.70
C LEU A 53 16.85 8.03 3.55
N ARG A 54 17.61 7.16 2.89
CA ARG A 54 19.00 7.42 2.53
C ARG A 54 19.04 7.77 1.05
N LEU A 55 19.87 8.74 0.69
CA LEU A 55 20.13 9.08 -0.70
C LEU A 55 20.62 7.83 -1.47
N PRO A 56 20.26 7.70 -2.77
CA PRO A 56 19.63 8.72 -3.61
C PRO A 56 18.10 8.84 -3.47
N LEU A 57 17.47 8.11 -2.54
CA LEU A 57 16.02 8.21 -2.31
C LEU A 57 15.66 9.49 -1.56
N THR A 58 14.58 10.12 -1.99
CA THR A 58 14.03 11.34 -1.39
C THR A 58 12.67 11.05 -0.74
N PRO A 59 12.21 11.91 0.18
CA PRO A 59 10.83 11.86 0.67
C PRO A 59 9.82 11.85 -0.49
N LEU A 60 8.70 11.16 -0.29
CA LEU A 60 7.60 11.08 -1.26
C LEU A 60 7.11 12.49 -1.62
N ALA A 61 6.94 12.80 -2.90
CA ALA A 61 6.43 14.09 -3.32
C ALA A 61 5.03 14.36 -2.74
N GLU A 62 4.76 15.60 -2.33
CA GLU A 62 3.50 16.00 -1.70
C GLU A 62 2.28 15.68 -2.58
N ALA A 63 2.41 15.84 -3.90
CA ALA A 63 1.38 15.50 -4.88
C ALA A 63 0.98 14.00 -4.87
N CYS A 64 1.81 13.12 -4.30
CA CYS A 64 1.54 11.69 -4.18
C CYS A 64 0.90 11.30 -2.82
N HIS A 65 0.91 12.19 -1.82
CA HIS A 65 0.47 11.86 -0.46
C HIS A 65 -1.01 11.44 -0.41
N GLU A 66 -1.90 12.23 -0.99
CA GLU A 66 -3.35 11.89 -1.00
C GLU A 66 -3.65 10.62 -1.80
N ARG A 67 -2.89 10.35 -2.86
CA ARG A 67 -3.04 9.13 -3.65
C ARG A 67 -2.74 7.88 -2.82
N VAL A 68 -1.65 7.92 -2.06
CA VAL A 68 -1.26 6.82 -1.15
C VAL A 68 -2.25 6.71 0.01
N ARG A 69 -2.64 7.84 0.63
CA ARG A 69 -3.61 7.87 1.73
C ARG A 69 -4.96 7.28 1.35
N LEU A 70 -5.50 7.64 0.18
CA LEU A 70 -6.76 7.09 -0.31
C LEU A 70 -6.66 5.58 -0.55
N ALA A 71 -5.55 5.11 -1.14
CA ALA A 71 -5.32 3.68 -1.36
C ALA A 71 -5.23 2.89 -0.04
N MET A 72 -4.62 3.48 1.00
CA MET A 72 -4.59 2.90 2.35
C MET A 72 -6.00 2.76 2.93
N ARG A 73 -6.82 3.82 2.86
CA ARG A 73 -8.21 3.79 3.35
C ARG A 73 -9.07 2.77 2.60
N GLN A 74 -8.94 2.67 1.27
CA GLN A 74 -9.62 1.65 0.46
C GLN A 74 -9.25 0.23 0.87
N ALA A 75 -8.02 0.00 1.31
CA ALA A 75 -7.55 -1.27 1.83
C ALA A 75 -7.91 -1.52 3.30
N GLY A 76 -8.64 -0.62 3.96
CA GLY A 76 -9.05 -0.73 5.36
C GLY A 76 -7.97 -0.30 6.37
N ILE A 77 -6.94 0.44 5.93
CA ILE A 77 -5.91 1.00 6.81
C ILE A 77 -6.33 2.43 7.17
N ASN A 78 -6.63 2.67 8.45
CA ASN A 78 -7.03 3.98 8.96
C ASN A 78 -5.79 4.78 9.38
N ILE A 79 -5.59 5.92 8.73
CA ILE A 79 -4.57 6.94 9.00
C ILE A 79 -5.14 8.35 8.80
#